data_AF-A0AAV9FJH6-F1
#
_entry.id   AF-A0AAV9FJH6-F1
#
_cell.length_a   1.000
_cell.length_b   1.000
_cell.length_c   1.000
_cell.angle_alpha   90.00
_cell.angle_beta   90.00
_cell.angle_gamma   90.00
#
_symmetry.space_group_name_H-M   'P 1'
#
loop_
_entity.id
_entity.type
_entity.pdbx_description
1 polymer ?
#
loop_
_entity_poly.entity_id
_entity_poly.type
_entity_poly.pdbx_seq_one_letter_code
_entity_poly.pdbx_strand_id
1 'polypeptide(L)'
;MEKICQGFLWGGEEGKKKIHAVCWADVCLPKEEGGLGFKRIGEWNRDAMGKRFWEIVFNNCSLWASWMKARYCKRKSVWNADLPSFGSSLWQQILNSIEWIRANVQYVVFEGKSIRLWDDPWLNGFGLKHHFKTKHFFFGVPQMRQQ
;
A
#
# COMPACT_ATOMS: atom_id res chain seq x y z
N MET A 1 -0.62 18.93 8.82
CA MET A 1 0.47 19.14 7.84
C MET A 1 0.07 20.09 6.73
N GLU A 2 -1.03 19.87 5.97
CA GLU A 2 -1.39 20.78 4.87
C GLU A 2 -1.65 22.21 5.33
N LYS A 3 -2.27 22.39 6.50
CA LYS A 3 -2.45 23.71 7.14
C LYS A 3 -1.12 24.44 7.42
N ILE A 4 -0.04 23.71 7.68
CA ILE A 4 1.29 24.30 7.90
C ILE A 4 1.86 24.78 6.56
N CYS A 5 1.74 24.00 5.49
CA CYS A 5 2.16 24.42 4.15
C CYS A 5 1.32 25.62 3.64
N GLN A 6 0.00 25.60 3.87
CA GLN A 6 -0.89 26.73 3.58
C GLN A 6 -0.54 27.95 4.43
N GLY A 7 -0.22 27.75 5.71
CA GLY A 7 0.23 28.79 6.61
C GLY A 7 1.59 29.35 6.24
N PHE A 8 2.50 28.57 5.67
CA PHE A 8 3.77 29.06 5.14
C PHE A 8 3.57 29.87 3.85
N LEU A 9 2.71 29.39 2.95
CA LEU A 9 2.50 30.03 1.65
C LEU A 9 1.75 31.36 1.78
N TRP A 10 0.76 31.41 2.67
CA TRP A 10 -0.14 32.56 2.83
C TRP A 10 0.04 33.33 4.14
N GLY A 11 0.66 32.70 5.15
CA GLY A 11 0.97 33.35 6.41
C GLY A 11 2.26 34.16 6.29
N GLY A 12 2.15 35.43 6.67
CA GLY A 12 3.32 36.28 6.91
C GLY A 12 3.77 36.10 8.36
N GLU A 13 3.98 37.22 9.06
CA GLU A 13 4.33 37.22 10.49
C GLU A 13 3.40 36.36 11.37
N GLU A 14 4.02 35.73 12.36
CA GLU A 14 3.38 34.87 13.35
C GLU A 14 2.24 35.63 14.06
N GLY A 15 1.02 35.05 14.04
CA GLY A 15 -0.15 35.60 14.74
C GLY A 15 -1.19 36.35 13.87
N LYS A 16 -0.91 36.65 12.59
CA LYS A 16 -1.89 37.28 11.69
C LYS A 16 -2.49 36.27 10.70
N LYS A 17 -3.78 35.95 10.85
CA LYS A 17 -4.53 35.16 9.84
C LYS A 17 -4.72 35.99 8.57
N LYS A 18 -4.11 35.56 7.46
CA LYS A 18 -4.37 36.10 6.12
C LYS A 18 -5.36 35.22 5.36
N ILE A 19 -6.09 35.83 4.44
CA ILE A 19 -7.02 35.14 3.54
C ILE A 19 -6.20 34.26 2.58
N HIS A 20 -6.59 33.00 2.43
CA HIS A 20 -6.05 32.12 1.39
C HIS A 20 -6.57 32.61 0.03
N ALA A 21 -5.70 33.23 -0.76
CA ALA A 21 -6.09 33.84 -2.03
C ALA A 21 -6.48 32.82 -3.11
N VAL A 22 -5.97 31.59 -2.99
CA VAL A 22 -6.21 30.48 -3.93
C VAL A 22 -6.53 29.21 -3.13
N CYS A 23 -7.46 28.40 -3.62
CA CYS A 23 -7.78 27.11 -3.01
C CYS A 23 -6.53 26.20 -3.01
N TRP A 24 -6.34 25.44 -1.94
CA TRP A 24 -5.20 24.52 -1.84
C TRP A 24 -5.21 23.44 -2.93
N ALA A 25 -6.40 23.04 -3.42
CA ALA A 25 -6.53 22.12 -4.55
C ALA A 25 -5.89 22.69 -5.83
N ASP A 26 -6.15 23.96 -6.15
CA ASP A 26 -5.63 24.61 -7.36
C ASP A 26 -4.12 24.84 -7.24
N VAL A 27 -3.65 25.18 -6.03
CA VAL A 27 -2.22 25.29 -5.73
C VAL A 27 -1.49 23.96 -5.97
N CYS A 28 -2.16 22.83 -5.75
CA CYS A 28 -1.59 21.50 -5.95
C CYS A 28 -1.62 21.01 -7.41
N LEU A 29 -2.27 21.72 -8.32
CA LEU A 29 -2.28 21.35 -9.75
C LEU A 29 -0.87 21.45 -10.36
N PRO A 30 -0.59 20.71 -11.45
CA PRO A 30 0.64 20.85 -12.22
C PRO A 30 0.88 22.30 -12.66
N LYS A 31 2.14 22.66 -12.91
CA LYS A 31 2.50 24.02 -13.36
C LYS A 31 1.89 24.32 -14.73
N GLU A 32 1.75 23.28 -15.54
CA GLU A 32 1.14 23.28 -16.86
C GLU A 32 -0.36 23.61 -16.79
N GLU A 33 -1.01 23.32 -15.67
CA GLU A 33 -2.44 23.58 -15.41
C GLU A 33 -2.66 24.84 -14.57
N GLY A 34 -1.61 25.66 -14.37
CA GLY A 34 -1.68 26.92 -13.63
C GLY A 34 -1.55 26.80 -12.10
N GLY A 35 -1.24 25.61 -11.59
CA GLY A 35 -0.92 25.39 -10.18
C GLY A 35 0.57 25.61 -9.85
N LEU A 36 0.96 25.35 -8.60
CA LEU A 36 2.36 25.42 -8.15
C LEU A 36 3.08 24.06 -8.22
N GLY A 37 2.36 22.99 -8.56
CA GLY A 37 2.90 21.63 -8.62
C GLY A 37 3.14 20.99 -7.26
N PHE A 38 2.53 21.51 -6.19
CA PHE A 38 2.64 20.87 -4.87
C PHE A 38 1.82 19.58 -4.81
N LYS A 39 2.41 18.49 -4.32
CA LYS A 39 1.64 17.27 -4.08
C LYS A 39 0.75 17.44 -2.85
N ARG A 40 -0.49 16.98 -2.95
CA ARG A 40 -1.39 16.87 -1.79
C ARG A 40 -0.77 15.91 -0.80
N ILE A 41 -0.65 16.33 0.47
CA ILE A 41 0.07 15.54 1.48
C ILE A 41 -0.69 14.24 1.76
N GLY A 42 -2.03 14.27 1.69
CA GLY A 42 -2.83 13.06 1.81
C GLY A 42 -2.51 12.01 0.74
N GLU A 43 -2.30 12.42 -0.51
CA GLU A 43 -1.93 11.53 -1.62
C GLU A 43 -0.49 11.05 -1.46
N TRP A 44 0.43 11.95 -1.13
CA TRP A 44 1.83 11.59 -0.89
C TRP A 44 1.99 10.61 0.28
N ASN A 45 1.18 10.74 1.33
CA ASN A 45 1.18 9.78 2.43
C ASN A 45 0.69 8.40 1.99
N ARG A 46 -0.34 8.31 1.12
CA ARG A 46 -0.80 7.04 0.55
C ARG A 46 0.30 6.38 -0.29
N ASP A 47 0.96 7.15 -1.14
CA ASP A 47 2.10 6.67 -1.94
C ASP A 47 3.24 6.17 -1.04
N ALA A 48 3.55 6.91 0.02
CA ALA A 48 4.56 6.52 1.00
C ALA A 48 4.19 5.21 1.72
N MET A 49 2.93 5.04 2.12
CA MET A 49 2.44 3.78 2.69
C MET A 49 2.53 2.64 1.68
N GLY A 50 2.18 2.89 0.42
CA GLY A 50 2.35 1.94 -0.69
C GLY A 50 3.80 1.50 -0.87
N LYS A 51 4.75 2.43 -0.83
CA LYS A 51 6.18 2.13 -0.90
C LYS A 51 6.65 1.29 0.29
N ARG A 52 6.24 1.63 1.51
CA ARG A 52 6.56 0.84 2.71
C ARG A 52 5.97 -0.56 2.67
N PHE A 53 4.73 -0.68 2.19
CA PHE A 53 4.10 -1.96 1.95
C PHE A 53 4.90 -2.80 0.94
N TRP A 54 5.31 -2.19 -0.17
CA TRP A 54 6.12 -2.84 -1.19
C TRP A 54 7.46 -3.36 -0.64
N GLU A 55 8.14 -2.56 0.18
CA GLU A 55 9.37 -2.96 0.87
C GLU A 55 9.15 -4.22 1.74
N ILE A 56 8.04 -4.30 2.48
CA ILE A 56 7.72 -5.46 3.34
C ILE A 56 7.40 -6.71 2.51
N VAL A 57 6.70 -6.55 1.39
CA VAL A 57 6.30 -7.69 0.55
C VAL A 57 7.48 -8.25 -0.24
N PHE A 58 8.22 -7.38 -0.93
CA PHE A 58 9.19 -7.77 -1.96
C PHE A 58 10.64 -7.60 -1.54
N ASN A 59 10.95 -6.62 -0.69
CA ASN A 59 12.34 -6.31 -0.33
C ASN A 59 12.71 -6.93 1.03
N ASN A 60 12.96 -8.24 1.03
CA ASN A 60 13.38 -8.95 2.24
C ASN A 60 14.84 -8.64 2.67
N CYS A 61 15.58 -7.81 1.94
CA CYS A 61 16.97 -7.45 2.29
C CYS A 61 17.06 -6.37 3.37
N SER A 62 15.98 -5.62 3.60
CA SER A 62 15.93 -4.63 4.69
C SER A 62 15.63 -5.32 6.02
N LEU A 63 16.47 -5.08 7.04
CA LEU A 63 16.25 -5.56 8.41
C LEU A 63 14.89 -5.13 8.94
N TRP A 64 14.49 -3.88 8.66
CA TRP A 64 13.19 -3.35 9.05
C TRP A 64 12.04 -4.13 8.39
N ALA A 65 12.13 -4.39 7.08
CA ALA A 65 11.10 -5.13 6.35
C ALA A 65 10.96 -6.58 6.88
N SER A 66 12.10 -7.25 7.12
CA SER A 66 12.15 -8.60 7.70
C SER A 66 11.52 -8.64 9.10
N TRP A 67 11.87 -7.68 9.96
CA TRP A 67 11.31 -7.56 11.31
C TRP A 67 9.80 -7.31 11.30
N MET A 68 9.31 -6.38 10.46
CA MET A 68 7.88 -6.10 10.32
C MET A 68 7.10 -7.36 9.90
N LYS A 69 7.64 -8.10 8.92
CA LYS A 69 7.04 -9.35 8.43
C LYS A 69 7.02 -10.43 9.50
N ALA A 70 8.12 -10.60 10.23
CA ALA A 70 8.22 -11.57 11.33
C ALA A 70 7.24 -11.25 12.47
N ARG A 71 7.13 -9.96 12.84
CA ARG A 71 6.26 -9.50 13.93
C ARG A 71 4.78 -9.59 13.59
N TYR A 72 4.39 -9.14 12.40
CA TYR A 72 2.99 -8.91 12.07
C TYR A 72 2.38 -9.94 11.12
N CYS A 73 3.16 -10.55 10.22
CA CYS A 73 2.60 -11.43 9.21
C CYS A 73 2.51 -12.90 9.64
N LYS A 74 3.24 -13.37 10.67
CA LYS A 74 3.12 -14.75 11.24
C LYS A 74 2.85 -15.87 10.21
N ARG A 75 3.60 -15.89 9.08
CA ARG A 75 3.45 -16.79 7.92
C ARG A 75 2.26 -16.55 6.98
N LYS A 76 1.35 -15.64 7.30
CA LYS A 76 0.32 -15.12 6.38
C LYS A 76 0.92 -14.16 5.34
N SER A 77 0.12 -13.86 4.33
CA SER A 77 0.41 -12.77 3.40
C SER A 77 0.21 -11.42 4.06
N VAL A 78 1.03 -10.43 3.69
CA VAL A 78 0.85 -9.03 4.11
C VAL A 78 -0.54 -8.55 3.66
N TRP A 79 -1.00 -9.02 2.49
CA TRP A 79 -2.35 -8.79 1.95
C TRP A 79 -3.48 -9.33 2.82
N ASN A 80 -3.20 -10.30 3.67
CA ASN A 80 -4.16 -11.01 4.52
C ASN A 80 -3.75 -10.91 6.00
N ALA A 81 -2.95 -9.91 6.37
CA ALA A 81 -2.52 -9.73 7.74
C ALA A 81 -3.64 -9.07 8.56
N ASP A 82 -3.83 -9.54 9.79
CA ASP A 82 -4.89 -9.04 10.64
C ASP A 82 -4.52 -7.65 11.20
N LEU A 83 -5.50 -6.76 11.33
CA LEU A 83 -5.31 -5.47 11.99
C LEU A 83 -5.17 -5.71 13.50
N PRO A 84 -3.99 -5.49 14.11
CA PRO A 84 -3.81 -5.77 15.52
C PRO A 84 -4.48 -4.69 16.37
N SER A 85 -5.16 -5.10 17.43
CA SER A 85 -5.78 -4.18 18.42
C SER A 85 -4.74 -3.28 19.10
N PHE A 86 -3.51 -3.77 19.23
CA PHE A 86 -2.36 -3.04 19.75
C PHE A 86 -1.15 -3.27 18.84
N GLY A 87 -0.51 -2.19 18.38
CA GLY A 87 0.59 -2.31 17.43
C GLY A 87 1.20 -0.97 17.02
N SER A 88 2.14 -1.04 16.09
CA SER A 88 2.76 0.16 15.52
C SER A 88 1.71 0.96 14.74
N SER A 89 1.66 2.26 14.96
CA SER A 89 0.82 3.19 14.20
C SER A 89 1.15 3.17 12.70
N LEU A 90 2.41 2.90 12.35
CA LEU A 90 2.84 2.73 10.96
C LEU A 90 2.22 1.47 10.34
N TRP A 91 2.22 0.35 11.08
CA TRP A 91 1.61 -0.89 10.60
C TRP A 91 0.10 -0.73 10.39
N GLN A 92 -0.59 -0.07 11.33
CA GLN A 92 -2.01 0.23 11.19
C GLN A 92 -2.29 1.11 9.96
N GLN A 93 -1.46 2.14 9.71
CA GLN A 93 -1.59 2.98 8.52
C GLN A 93 -1.34 2.23 7.21
N ILE A 94 -0.38 1.31 7.20
CA ILE A 94 -0.13 0.42 6.06
C ILE A 94 -1.36 -0.44 5.78
N LEU A 95 -1.94 -1.07 6.82
CA LEU A 95 -3.13 -1.91 6.68
C LEU A 95 -4.37 -1.10 6.29
N ASN A 96 -4.56 0.10 6.84
CA ASN A 96 -5.65 0.99 6.43
C ASN A 96 -5.54 1.43 4.97
N SER A 97 -4.32 1.44 4.42
CA SER A 97 -4.07 1.79 3.01
C SER A 97 -4.13 0.57 2.08
N ILE A 98 -4.31 -0.64 2.60
CA ILE A 98 -4.12 -1.88 1.84
C ILE A 98 -5.11 -2.03 0.69
N GLU A 99 -6.36 -1.61 0.86
CA GLU A 99 -7.38 -1.66 -0.19
C GLU A 99 -7.06 -0.68 -1.32
N TRP A 100 -6.58 0.51 -0.98
CA TRP A 100 -6.13 1.48 -1.98
C TRP A 100 -4.91 0.93 -2.74
N ILE A 101 -3.93 0.36 -2.04
CA ILE A 101 -2.75 -0.25 -2.67
C ILE A 101 -3.20 -1.41 -3.59
N ARG A 102 -4.11 -2.26 -3.11
CA ARG A 102 -4.66 -3.40 -3.87
C ARG A 102 -5.32 -2.96 -5.18
N ALA A 103 -6.03 -1.85 -5.17
CA ALA A 103 -6.67 -1.30 -6.37
C ALA A 103 -5.68 -0.68 -7.38
N ASN A 104 -4.47 -0.31 -6.94
CA ASN A 104 -3.48 0.44 -7.74
C ASN A 104 -2.20 -0.35 -8.04
N VAL A 105 -2.10 -1.63 -7.63
CA VAL A 105 -0.93 -2.48 -7.87
C VAL A 105 -1.26 -3.56 -8.89
N GLN A 106 -0.38 -3.70 -9.88
CA GLN A 106 -0.37 -4.82 -10.82
C GLN A 106 0.84 -5.71 -10.54
N TYR A 107 0.62 -7.01 -10.42
CA TYR A 107 1.70 -7.98 -10.26
C TYR A 107 2.25 -8.39 -11.63
N VAL A 108 3.55 -8.19 -11.83
CA VAL A 108 4.29 -8.71 -12.98
C VAL A 108 5.16 -9.87 -12.49
N VAL A 109 4.87 -11.08 -12.97
CA VAL A 109 5.62 -12.29 -12.59
C VAL A 109 6.89 -12.37 -13.44
N PHE A 110 8.03 -12.40 -12.76
CA PHE A 110 9.32 -12.73 -13.38
C PHE A 110 9.76 -14.15 -12.99
N GLU A 111 10.18 -14.35 -11.74
CA GLU A 111 10.64 -15.64 -11.23
C GLU A 111 9.81 -16.03 -10.00
N GLY A 112 8.95 -17.05 -10.12
CA GLY A 112 7.88 -17.39 -9.16
C GLY A 112 8.32 -17.87 -7.76
N LYS A 113 9.57 -17.65 -7.36
CA LYS A 113 10.15 -18.12 -6.07
C LYS A 113 9.62 -17.36 -4.85
N SER A 114 9.06 -16.16 -5.04
CA SER A 114 8.65 -15.24 -3.95
C SER A 114 7.16 -14.90 -3.94
N ILE A 115 6.35 -15.52 -4.80
CA ILE A 115 4.92 -15.21 -4.98
C ILE A 115 4.08 -16.39 -4.49
N ARG A 116 3.06 -16.12 -3.67
CA ARG A 116 2.06 -17.11 -3.27
C ARG A 116 0.90 -17.11 -4.26
N LEU A 117 0.78 -18.21 -4.99
CA LEU A 117 -0.26 -18.44 -5.99
C LEU A 117 -1.69 -18.17 -5.45
N TRP A 118 -1.99 -18.59 -4.22
CA TRP A 118 -3.35 -18.53 -3.70
C TRP A 118 -3.69 -17.23 -2.97
N ASP A 119 -2.69 -16.59 -2.35
CA ASP A 119 -2.89 -15.50 -1.38
C ASP A 119 -2.56 -14.11 -1.92
N ASP A 120 -1.59 -14.01 -2.83
CA ASP A 120 -1.15 -12.72 -3.37
C ASP A 120 -2.09 -12.27 -4.49
N PRO A 121 -2.21 -10.97 -4.79
CA PRO A 121 -3.25 -10.46 -5.67
C PRO A 121 -2.91 -10.68 -7.15
N TRP A 122 -3.72 -11.50 -7.82
CA TRP A 122 -3.56 -11.89 -9.23
C TRP A 122 -4.58 -11.21 -10.13
N LEU A 123 -5.87 -11.32 -9.76
CA LEU A 123 -7.00 -10.86 -10.58
C LEU A 123 -7.78 -9.81 -9.79
N ASN A 124 -7.85 -8.59 -10.34
CA ASN A 124 -8.54 -7.44 -9.74
C ASN A 124 -8.12 -7.18 -8.28
N GLY A 125 -6.83 -7.36 -7.98
CA GLY A 125 -6.33 -7.16 -6.63
C GLY A 125 -6.64 -8.30 -5.64
N PHE A 126 -7.27 -9.39 -6.07
CA PHE A 126 -7.55 -10.54 -5.20
C PHE A 126 -6.72 -11.76 -5.57
N GLY A 127 -6.39 -12.55 -4.55
CA GLY A 127 -5.74 -13.84 -4.75
C GLY A 127 -6.68 -14.87 -5.36
N LEU A 128 -6.11 -15.89 -6.01
CA LEU A 128 -6.89 -16.89 -6.74
C LEU A 128 -7.88 -17.63 -5.82
N LYS A 129 -7.59 -17.76 -4.53
CA LYS A 129 -8.53 -18.35 -3.54
C LYS A 129 -9.88 -17.63 -3.45
N HIS A 130 -9.92 -16.33 -3.79
CA HIS A 130 -11.15 -15.54 -3.78
C HIS A 130 -12.04 -15.88 -4.98
N HIS A 131 -11.42 -16.09 -6.14
CA HIS A 131 -12.09 -16.37 -7.41
C HIS A 131 -12.45 -17.85 -7.57
N PHE A 132 -11.55 -18.73 -7.11
CA PHE A 132 -11.70 -20.17 -7.19
C PHE A 132 -12.01 -20.71 -5.79
N LYS A 133 -13.30 -20.89 -5.48
CA LYS A 133 -13.71 -21.56 -4.24
C LYS A 133 -13.14 -22.98 -4.25
N THR A 134 -12.40 -23.35 -3.20
CA THR A 134 -11.60 -24.58 -3.00
C THR A 134 -12.39 -25.91 -3.04
N LYS A 135 -13.57 -25.98 -3.65
CA LYS A 135 -14.37 -27.22 -3.71
C LYS A 135 -13.91 -28.24 -4.76
N HIS A 136 -12.99 -27.90 -5.67
CA HIS A 136 -12.61 -28.80 -6.78
C HIS A 136 -11.11 -28.95 -7.08
N PHE A 137 -10.20 -28.45 -6.25
CA PHE A 137 -8.77 -28.70 -6.44
C PHE A 137 -8.31 -29.86 -5.56
N PHE A 138 -8.37 -31.07 -6.13
CA PHE A 138 -7.63 -32.21 -5.60
C PHE A 138 -6.13 -31.90 -5.71
N PHE A 139 -5.45 -31.73 -4.58
CA PHE A 139 -4.00 -31.93 -4.50
C PHE A 139 -3.73 -33.45 -4.55
N GLY A 140 -4.15 -34.10 -5.63
CA GLY A 140 -3.77 -35.47 -5.92
C GLY A 140 -2.43 -35.46 -6.64
N VAL A 141 -1.44 -36.16 -6.09
CA VAL A 141 -0.27 -36.56 -6.88
C VAL A 141 -0.79 -37.58 -7.91
N PRO A 142 -0.70 -37.32 -9.22
CA PRO A 142 -1.08 -38.33 -10.20
C PRO A 142 -0.13 -39.51 -10.05
N GLN A 143 -0.63 -40.64 -9.54
CA GLN A 143 0.11 -41.90 -9.58
C GLN A 143 -0.10 -42.55 -10.95
N MET A 144 1.00 -42.99 -11.56
CA MET A 144 0.93 -43.76 -12.80
C MET A 144 0.20 -45.07 -12.55
N ARG A 145 -0.73 -45.42 -13.44
CA ARG A 145 -1.32 -46.76 -13.51
C ARG A 145 -0.19 -47.74 -13.78
N GLN A 146 0.20 -48.53 -12.78
CA GLN A 146 0.96 -49.75 -13.03
C GLN A 146 0.03 -50.71 -13.75
N GLN A 147 0.44 -51.14 -14.95
CA GLN A 147 -0.15 -52.29 -15.64
C GLN A 147 0.33 -53.58 -14.98
#